data_AF-A0A7T8JYX3-F1
#
_entry.id   AF-A0A7T8JYX3-F1
#
_cell.length_a   1.000
_cell.length_b   1.000
_cell.length_c   1.000
_cell.angle_alpha   90.00
_cell.angle_beta   90.00
_cell.angle_gamma   90.00
#
_symmetry.space_group_name_H-M   'P 1'
#
loop_
_entity.id
_entity.type
_entity.pdbx_description
1 polymer ?
#
loop_
_entity_poly.entity_id
_entity_poly.type
_entity_poly.pdbx_seq_one_letter_code
_entity_poly.pdbx_strand_id
1 'polypeptide(L)' 'SFPLDPNVTVNDLLMPCLPSDKGAIEMPWGDVPGDKLMEPSVTMSDMLRSLATQKPTVNQDDLTRLEKFTADFGQEG' A
#
# COMPACT_ATOMS: atom_id res chain seq x y z
N SER A 1 -14.56 17.27 -6.31
CA SER A 1 -13.48 18.25 -6.05
C SER A 1 -12.64 17.76 -4.89
N PHE A 2 -11.55 17.02 -5.12
CA PHE A 2 -10.57 16.61 -4.07
C PHE A 2 -10.36 17.74 -3.04
N PRO A 3 -10.16 17.42 -1.74
CA PRO A 3 -10.21 18.41 -0.67
C PRO A 3 -9.45 19.67 -1.07
N LEU A 4 -10.21 20.75 -1.23
CA LEU A 4 -9.86 21.89 -2.09
C LEU A 4 -8.66 22.70 -1.59
N ASP A 5 -8.14 22.41 -0.40
CA ASP A 5 -6.92 22.99 0.14
C ASP A 5 -6.33 22.09 1.24
N PRO A 6 -5.10 21.55 1.09
CA PRO A 6 -4.45 20.74 2.12
C PRO A 6 -4.09 21.52 3.40
N ASN A 7 -4.18 22.86 3.38
CA ASN A 7 -3.92 23.72 4.54
C ASN A 7 -5.18 23.98 5.37
N VAL A 8 -6.35 23.50 4.94
CA VAL A 8 -7.63 23.72 5.63
C VAL A 8 -8.13 22.42 6.23
N THR A 9 -8.38 22.41 7.54
CA THR A 9 -9.02 21.29 8.23
C THR A 9 -10.53 21.33 7.99
N VAL A 10 -11.11 20.20 7.58
CA VAL A 10 -12.55 20.01 7.41
C VAL A 10 -13.02 18.87 8.31
N ASN A 11 -14.28 18.94 8.79
CA ASN A 11 -14.82 18.01 9.79
C ASN A 11 -15.91 17.07 9.22
N ASP A 12 -16.00 16.96 7.89
CA ASP A 12 -17.06 16.24 7.19
C ASP A 12 -16.55 15.15 6.25
N LEU A 13 -15.30 14.71 6.43
CA LEU A 13 -14.77 13.56 5.72
C LEU A 13 -15.31 12.25 6.30
N LEU A 14 -15.42 11.26 5.44
CA LEU A 14 -15.88 9.91 5.72
C LEU A 14 -14.72 8.93 5.56
N MET A 15 -14.52 8.10 6.58
CA MET A 15 -13.54 7.01 6.59
C MET A 15 -14.28 5.69 6.83
N PRO A 16 -13.88 4.59 6.18
CA PRO A 16 -14.39 3.27 6.55
C PRO A 16 -14.12 2.96 8.03
N CYS A 17 -15.13 2.42 8.72
CA CYS A 17 -15.07 2.08 10.14
C CYS A 17 -15.80 0.76 10.42
N LEU A 18 -15.72 0.28 11.67
CA LEU A 18 -16.47 -0.91 12.08
C LEU A 18 -17.94 -0.54 12.32
N PRO A 19 -18.90 -1.45 12.06
CA PRO A 19 -20.32 -1.20 12.33
C PRO A 19 -20.63 -0.87 13.81
N SER A 20 -19.76 -1.30 14.72
CA SER A 20 -19.87 -1.04 16.15
C SER A 20 -19.31 0.31 16.59
N ASP A 21 -18.62 1.04 15.71
CA ASP A 21 -17.99 2.30 16.06
C ASP A 21 -19.05 3.39 16.28
N LYS A 22 -18.82 4.23 17.29
CA LYS A 22 -19.74 5.33 17.59
C LYS A 22 -19.75 6.32 16.43
N GLY A 23 -20.92 6.52 15.82
CA GLY A 23 -21.07 7.38 14.65
C GLY A 23 -20.85 6.68 13.32
N ALA A 24 -20.75 5.35 13.31
CA ALA A 24 -20.77 4.57 12.07
C ALA A 24 -22.10 4.79 11.33
N ILE A 25 -22.00 5.05 10.03
CA ILE A 25 -23.15 5.24 9.13
C ILE A 25 -23.09 4.13 8.09
N GLU A 26 -24.16 3.34 7.99
CA GLU A 26 -24.26 2.30 6.98
C GLU A 26 -24.52 2.90 5.60
N MET A 27 -23.54 2.74 4.70
CA MET A 27 -23.66 3.14 3.29
C MET A 27 -22.72 2.31 2.41
N PRO A 28 -23.05 2.07 1.13
CA PRO A 28 -22.13 1.47 0.18
C PRO A 28 -21.07 2.48 -0.27
N TRP A 29 -19.91 1.99 -0.70
CA TRP A 29 -18.81 2.81 -1.22
C TRP A 29 -19.23 3.78 -2.32
N GLY A 30 -20.14 3.36 -3.21
CA GLY A 30 -20.60 4.17 -4.34
C GLY A 30 -21.34 5.46 -3.94
N ASP A 31 -21.81 5.55 -2.69
CA ASP A 31 -22.54 6.70 -2.17
C ASP A 31 -21.63 7.71 -1.45
N VAL A 32 -20.33 7.41 -1.30
CA VAL A 32 -19.34 8.31 -0.71
C VAL A 32 -18.95 9.38 -1.75
N PRO A 33 -19.17 10.68 -1.48
CA PRO A 33 -18.71 11.74 -2.39
C PRO A 33 -17.18 11.72 -2.53
N GLY A 34 -16.67 11.81 -3.77
CA GLY A 34 -15.23 11.70 -4.03
C GLY A 34 -14.37 12.82 -3.40
N ASP A 35 -14.98 13.93 -2.99
CA ASP A 35 -14.35 15.02 -2.23
C ASP A 35 -14.43 14.88 -0.71
N LYS A 36 -15.19 13.89 -0.22
CA LYS A 36 -15.41 13.62 1.21
C LYS A 36 -14.77 12.32 1.67
N LEU A 37 -14.05 11.63 0.80
CA LEU A 37 -13.31 10.44 1.17
C LEU A 37 -12.06 10.82 1.95
N MET A 38 -11.87 10.22 3.12
CA MET A 38 -10.60 10.17 3.83
C MET A 38 -10.01 8.78 3.71
N GLU A 39 -8.94 8.63 2.92
CA GLU A 39 -8.26 7.36 2.79
C GLU A 39 -7.59 6.92 4.11
N PRO A 40 -7.67 5.63 4.46
CA PRO A 40 -6.91 5.10 5.59
C PRO A 40 -5.41 5.13 5.27
N SER A 41 -4.60 5.43 6.29
CA SER A 41 -3.14 5.35 6.14
C SER A 41 -2.68 3.90 6.02
N VAL A 42 -1.64 3.68 5.21
CA VAL A 42 -0.98 2.38 5.13
C VAL A 42 -0.23 2.12 6.43
N THR A 43 -0.52 0.98 7.06
CA THR A 43 0.09 0.58 8.33
C THR A 43 1.18 -0.47 8.13
N MET A 44 1.99 -0.71 9.16
CA MET A 44 2.97 -1.80 9.15
C MET A 44 2.29 -3.17 9.01
N SER A 45 1.08 -3.34 9.56
CA SER A 45 0.30 -4.58 9.41
C SER A 45 -0.04 -4.87 7.94
N ASP A 46 -0.29 -3.83 7.14
CA ASP A 46 -0.53 -3.98 5.69
C ASP A 46 0.74 -4.44 4.96
N MET A 47 1.90 -3.88 5.33
CA MET A 47 3.20 -4.30 4.80
C MET A 47 3.51 -5.76 5.14
N LEU A 48 3.31 -6.16 6.40
CA LEU A 48 3.54 -7.53 6.86
C LEU A 48 2.60 -8.52 6.16
N ARG A 49 1.32 -8.18 5.99
CA ARG A 49 0.35 -9.01 5.27
C ARG A 49 0.75 -9.15 3.80
N SER A 50 1.22 -8.08 3.17
CA SER A 50 1.70 -8.11 1.78
C SER A 50 2.92 -9.02 1.65
N LEU A 51 3.91 -8.86 2.53
CA LEU A 51 5.13 -9.69 2.55
C LEU A 51 4.81 -11.18 2.75
N ALA A 52 3.88 -11.51 3.64
CA ALA A 52 3.52 -12.90 3.93
C ALA A 52 2.99 -13.68 2.70
N THR A 53 2.43 -12.97 1.71
CA THR A 53 1.90 -13.58 0.47
C THR A 53 2.88 -13.57 -0.69
N GLN A 54 3.98 -12.82 -0.59
CA GLN A 54 4.98 -12.71 -1.64
C GLN A 54 6.09 -13.73 -1.42
N LYS A 55 6.39 -14.53 -2.45
CA LYS A 55 7.49 -15.48 -2.44
C LYS A 55 8.74 -14.85 -3.05
N PRO A 56 9.94 -15.16 -2.53
CA PRO A 56 11.18 -14.79 -3.21
C PRO A 56 11.17 -15.32 -4.65
N THR A 57 11.50 -14.47 -5.61
CA THR A 57 11.49 -14.81 -7.04
C THR A 57 12.85 -15.28 -7.55
N VAL A 58 13.93 -14.91 -6.86
CA VAL A 58 15.30 -15.30 -7.18
C VAL A 58 15.72 -16.40 -6.22
N ASN A 59 16.20 -17.52 -6.76
CA ASN A 59 16.72 -18.62 -5.96
C ASN A 59 18.25 -18.54 -5.83
N GLN A 60 18.82 -19.42 -5.02
CA GLN A 60 20.27 -19.42 -4.77
C GLN A 60 21.10 -19.80 -6.01
N ASP A 61 20.58 -20.69 -6.86
CA ASP A 61 21.29 -21.14 -8.06
C ASP A 61 21.43 -20.00 -9.09
N ASP A 62 20.40 -19.16 -9.21
CA ASP A 62 20.43 -17.95 -10.04
C ASP A 62 21.57 -17.03 -9.59
N LEU A 63 21.73 -16.84 -8.28
CA LEU A 63 22.80 -16.02 -7.70
C LEU A 63 24.18 -16.64 -7.99
N THR A 64 24.34 -17.95 -7.78
CA THR A 64 25.62 -18.64 -8.05
C THR A 64 26.02 -18.55 -9.53
N ARG A 65 25.05 -18.61 -10.45
CA ARG A 65 25.32 -18.43 -11.88
C ARG A 65 25.80 -17.02 -12.20
N LEU A 66 25.18 -16.00 -11.60
CA LEU A 66 25.55 -14.60 -11.77
C LEU A 66 26.93 -14.31 -11.17
N GLU A 67 27.25 -14.87 -10.01
CA GLU A 67 28.56 -14.77 -9.38
C GLU A 67 29.64 -15.39 -10.27
N LYS A 68 29.40 -16.58 -10.83
CA LYS A 68 30.33 -17.23 -11.75
C LYS A 68 30.58 -16.40 -13.00
N PHE A 69 29.50 -15.89 -13.63
CA PHE A 69 29.63 -15.02 -14.79
C PHE A 69 30.47 -13.77 -14.46
N THR A 70 30.21 -13.15 -13.31
CA THR A 70 30.96 -11.98 -12.85
C THR A 70 32.44 -12.29 -12.63
N ALA A 71 32.76 -13.46 -12.07
CA ALA A 71 34.15 -13.90 -11.86
C ALA A 71 34.89 -14.22 -13.16
N ASP A 72 34.21 -14.85 -14.13
CA ASP A 72 34.81 -15.30 -15.39
C ASP A 72 35.09 -14.13 -16.36
N PHE A 73 34.28 -13.05 -16.32
CA PHE A 73 34.34 -11.96 -17.31
C PHE A 73 34.66 -10.58 -16.73
N GLY A 74 34.49 -10.36 -15.42
CA GLY A 74 34.80 -9.08 -14.78
C GLY A 74 34.02 -7.90 -15.37
N GLN A 75 34.67 -6.73 -15.48
CA GLN A 75 34.06 -5.50 -15.99
C GLN A 75 34.44 -5.17 -17.44
N GLU A 76 35.40 -5.90 -18.01
CA GLU A 76 35.97 -5.64 -19.35
C GLU A 76 35.48 -6.64 -20.41
N GLY A 77 34.25 -7.14 -20.25
CA GLY A 77 33.57 -8.00 -21.22
C GLY A 77 33.08 -7.28 -22.46
#